data_AF-A0A653BFX2-F1
#
_entry.id   AF-A0A653BFX2-F1
#
_cell.length_a   1.000
_cell.length_b   1.000
_cell.length_c   1.000
_cell.angle_alpha   90.00
_cell.angle_beta   90.00
_cell.angle_gamma   90.00
#
_symmetry.space_group_name_H-M   'P 1'
#
loop_
_entity.id
_entity.type
_entity.pdbx_description
1 polymer ?
#
loop_
_entity_poly.entity_id
_entity_poly.type
_entity_poly.pdbx_seq_one_letter_code
_entity_poly.pdbx_strand_id
1 'polypeptide(L)'
;MADNTDCQERGKCKAGKCVPFCETQGLQSCMCDVIESACKRCCRSNINETCSPVDSADILADGTPCIQGFCNNGHCEKTVQDVVERFWDIIEDININKVLLFLRDNIVGTVVLVTALLWIPASCVIGYVDRKRRREESERWEWRNKSDLIHPSDDIRNVIHIRVPNKSRSAAQQASRGVPE
;
A
#
# COMPACT_ATOMS: atom_id res chain seq x y z
N MET A 1 37.54 -11.10 -1.62
CA MET A 1 37.99 -10.06 -2.58
C MET A 1 39.43 -9.68 -2.26
N ALA A 2 40.22 -9.32 -3.28
CA ALA A 2 41.55 -8.75 -3.09
C ALA A 2 41.45 -7.30 -2.60
N ASP A 3 42.46 -6.80 -1.90
CA ASP A 3 42.49 -5.40 -1.49
C ASP A 3 42.52 -4.48 -2.72
N ASN A 4 41.93 -3.29 -2.59
CA ASN A 4 41.83 -2.25 -3.63
C ASN A 4 40.98 -2.65 -4.86
N THR A 5 40.15 -3.70 -4.77
CA THR A 5 39.10 -3.96 -5.78
C THR A 5 37.86 -3.11 -5.52
N ASP A 6 37.21 -2.65 -6.60
CA ASP A 6 35.97 -1.88 -6.52
C ASP A 6 34.82 -2.74 -5.99
N CYS A 7 34.00 -2.16 -5.12
CA CYS A 7 32.82 -2.78 -4.54
C CYS A 7 31.60 -1.84 -4.60
N GLN A 8 30.53 -2.17 -3.86
CA GLN A 8 29.25 -1.44 -3.87
C GLN A 8 29.48 0.08 -3.77
N GLU A 9 28.77 0.84 -4.61
CA GLU A 9 28.79 2.31 -4.62
C GLU A 9 30.20 2.96 -4.74
N ARG A 10 31.05 2.43 -5.62
CA ARG A 10 32.44 2.92 -5.84
C ARG A 10 33.33 2.84 -4.60
N GLY A 11 32.96 2.01 -3.63
CA GLY A 11 33.82 1.67 -2.51
C GLY A 11 35.01 0.82 -2.94
N LYS A 12 35.94 0.59 -2.01
CA LYS A 12 37.10 -0.28 -2.21
C LYS A 12 37.21 -1.36 -1.15
N CYS A 13 37.56 -2.58 -1.55
CA CYS A 13 37.83 -3.65 -0.60
C CYS A 13 39.14 -3.40 0.17
N LYS A 14 39.09 -3.54 1.49
CA LYS A 14 40.26 -3.51 2.37
C LYS A 14 40.08 -4.56 3.47
N ALA A 15 41.03 -5.49 3.58
CA ALA A 15 40.97 -6.64 4.49
C ALA A 15 39.65 -7.44 4.36
N GLY A 16 39.18 -7.63 3.12
CA GLY A 16 37.95 -8.36 2.83
C GLY A 16 36.63 -7.63 3.14
N LYS A 17 36.67 -6.37 3.63
CA LYS A 17 35.47 -5.52 3.82
C LYS A 17 35.40 -4.43 2.75
N CYS A 18 34.20 -4.08 2.30
CA CYS A 18 33.98 -2.95 1.38
C CYS A 18 34.00 -1.63 2.19
N VAL A 19 34.99 -0.78 1.92
CA VAL A 19 35.12 0.56 2.50
C VAL A 19 34.42 1.54 1.55
N PRO A 20 33.52 2.43 2.04
CA PRO A 20 32.81 3.34 1.16
C PRO A 20 33.73 4.41 0.56
N PHE A 21 33.29 5.01 -0.55
CA PHE A 21 34.10 5.92 -1.36
C PHE A 21 34.72 7.09 -0.57
N CYS A 22 33.94 7.78 0.27
CA CYS A 22 34.43 8.95 1.03
C CYS A 22 35.60 8.58 1.95
N GLU A 23 35.48 7.43 2.63
CA GLU A 23 36.45 6.93 3.59
C GLU A 23 37.75 6.49 2.91
N THR A 24 37.71 6.11 1.63
CA THR A 24 38.93 5.88 0.85
C THR A 24 39.73 7.16 0.60
N GLN A 25 39.05 8.31 0.60
CA GLN A 25 39.63 9.64 0.38
C GLN A 25 39.93 10.38 1.70
N GLY A 26 39.75 9.73 2.86
CA GLY A 26 39.92 10.35 4.17
C GLY A 26 38.79 11.30 4.59
N LEU A 27 37.64 11.22 3.91
CA LEU A 27 36.41 11.93 4.24
C LEU A 27 35.41 10.98 4.89
N GLN A 28 34.32 11.52 5.44
CA GLN A 28 33.23 10.73 6.01
C GLN A 28 32.00 10.76 5.10
N SER A 29 31.38 9.60 4.89
CA SER A 29 30.09 9.50 4.19
C SER A 29 28.97 10.19 4.97
N CYS A 30 28.10 10.91 4.25
CA CYS A 30 26.95 11.62 4.82
C CYS A 30 25.82 11.74 3.79
N MET A 31 24.62 12.06 4.27
CA MET A 31 23.47 12.38 3.43
C MET A 31 23.41 13.88 3.18
N CYS A 32 23.14 14.30 1.95
CA CYS A 32 22.95 15.71 1.63
C CYS A 32 21.60 16.23 2.13
N ASP A 33 21.60 17.43 2.72
CA ASP A 33 20.40 18.04 3.31
C ASP A 33 19.46 18.69 2.27
N VAL A 34 19.92 18.87 1.03
CA VAL A 34 19.15 19.48 -0.07
C VAL A 34 18.49 18.38 -0.92
N ILE A 35 17.18 18.46 -1.13
CA ILE A 35 16.40 17.43 -1.85
C ILE A 35 16.97 17.13 -3.26
N GLU A 36 17.43 18.13 -3.99
CA GLU A 36 18.01 17.97 -5.34
C GLU A 36 19.37 17.25 -5.36
N SER A 37 20.06 17.20 -4.22
CA SER A 37 21.32 16.46 -4.06
C SER A 37 21.22 15.31 -3.07
N ALA A 38 20.03 15.03 -2.53
CA ALA A 38 19.81 13.98 -1.53
C ALA A 38 20.12 12.58 -2.06
N CYS A 39 20.02 12.37 -3.38
CA CYS A 39 20.37 11.12 -4.06
C CYS A 39 21.72 11.17 -4.78
N LYS A 40 22.57 12.14 -4.43
CA LYS A 40 23.95 12.21 -4.90
C LYS A 40 24.89 11.75 -3.79
N ARG A 41 26.08 11.29 -4.19
CA ARG A 41 27.11 10.90 -3.23
C ARG A 41 27.66 12.13 -2.52
N CYS A 42 27.49 12.19 -1.20
CA CYS A 42 27.95 13.32 -0.39
C CYS A 42 28.99 12.90 0.63
N CYS A 43 30.01 13.74 0.80
CA CYS A 43 31.07 13.56 1.78
C CYS A 43 31.22 14.83 2.63
N ARG A 44 31.79 14.67 3.81
CA ARG A 44 32.21 15.75 4.71
C ARG A 44 33.62 15.48 5.24
N SER A 45 34.41 16.52 5.50
CA SER A 45 35.77 16.32 6.06
C SER A 45 35.73 15.96 7.53
N ASN A 46 34.76 16.49 8.28
CA ASN A 46 34.58 16.20 9.69
C ASN A 46 33.10 16.23 10.07
N ILE A 47 32.75 15.71 11.26
CA ILE A 47 31.36 15.62 11.72
C ILE A 47 30.66 16.99 11.87
N ASN A 48 31.46 18.04 12.06
CA ASN A 48 31.03 19.43 12.25
C ASN A 48 30.98 20.24 10.95
N GLU A 49 31.39 19.65 9.82
CA GLU A 49 31.35 20.32 8.51
C GLU A 49 30.10 19.95 7.72
N THR A 50 29.70 20.85 6.82
CA THR A 50 28.53 20.67 5.95
C THR A 50 28.74 19.49 5.00
N CYS A 51 27.71 18.65 4.85
CA CYS A 51 27.72 17.58 3.87
C CYS A 51 27.58 18.14 2.46
N SER A 52 28.54 17.83 1.57
CA SER A 52 28.57 18.37 0.21
C SER A 52 28.66 17.26 -0.83
N PRO A 53 28.02 17.41 -2.01
CA PRO A 53 28.06 16.42 -3.07
C PRO A 53 29.46 16.39 -3.72
N VAL A 54 30.01 15.19 -3.92
CA VAL A 54 31.35 15.01 -4.53
C VAL A 54 31.33 15.27 -6.03
N ASP A 55 30.32 14.76 -6.72
CA ASP A 55 30.15 14.90 -8.16
C ASP A 55 28.65 14.98 -8.50
N SER A 56 28.26 15.91 -9.37
CA SER A 56 26.87 16.08 -9.77
C SER A 56 26.31 14.91 -10.59
N ALA A 57 27.19 14.08 -11.18
CA ALA A 57 26.86 12.91 -11.99
C ALA A 57 26.87 11.57 -11.20
N ASP A 58 27.35 11.53 -9.96
CA ASP A 58 27.40 10.31 -9.14
C ASP A 58 26.08 10.14 -8.38
N ILE A 59 25.07 9.64 -9.09
CA ILE A 59 23.73 9.34 -8.60
C ILE A 59 23.74 7.98 -7.88
N LEU A 60 23.18 7.92 -6.68
CA LEU A 60 23.02 6.71 -5.89
C LEU A 60 22.04 5.73 -6.58
N ALA A 61 22.19 4.44 -6.30
CA ALA A 61 21.29 3.44 -6.84
C ALA A 61 19.85 3.62 -6.31
N ASP A 62 18.87 3.13 -7.07
CA ASP A 62 17.49 3.14 -6.61
C ASP A 62 17.33 2.30 -5.33
N GLY A 63 16.56 2.82 -4.37
CA GLY A 63 16.37 2.21 -3.06
C GLY A 63 17.41 2.62 -2.01
N THR A 64 18.42 3.43 -2.35
CA THR A 64 19.30 4.02 -1.32
C THR A 64 18.50 5.00 -0.45
N PRO A 65 18.62 4.93 0.90
CA PRO A 65 17.91 5.85 1.78
C PRO A 65 18.39 7.29 1.60
N CYS A 66 17.43 8.22 1.58
CA CYS A 66 17.66 9.66 1.51
C CYS A 66 16.93 10.38 2.66
N ILE A 67 17.05 11.71 2.76
CA ILE A 67 16.55 12.51 3.90
C ILE A 67 15.06 12.30 4.24
N GLN A 68 14.23 11.91 3.26
CA GLN A 68 12.77 11.80 3.43
C GLN A 68 12.19 10.49 2.88
N GLY A 69 13.02 9.51 2.52
CA GLY A 69 12.56 8.25 1.94
C GLY A 69 13.64 7.49 1.19
N PHE A 70 13.37 7.16 -0.07
CA PHE A 70 14.31 6.40 -0.92
C PHE A 70 14.55 7.08 -2.25
N CYS A 71 15.73 6.87 -2.81
CA CYS A 71 16.08 7.35 -4.14
C CYS A 71 15.37 6.54 -5.23
N ASN A 72 14.76 7.24 -6.19
CA ASN A 72 14.16 6.69 -7.40
C ASN A 72 14.52 7.59 -8.59
N ASN A 73 15.20 7.06 -9.61
CA ASN A 73 15.68 7.81 -10.77
C ASN A 73 16.46 9.09 -10.39
N GLY A 74 17.23 9.05 -9.31
CA GLY A 74 18.01 10.19 -8.81
C GLY A 74 17.20 11.27 -8.07
N HIS A 75 15.91 11.04 -7.82
CA HIS A 75 15.07 11.89 -6.97
C HIS A 75 14.76 11.20 -5.64
N CYS A 76 14.79 11.97 -4.54
CA CYS A 76 14.40 11.47 -3.23
C CYS A 76 12.88 11.45 -3.13
N GLU A 77 12.28 10.25 -3.21
CA GLU A 77 10.83 10.07 -3.13
C GLU A 77 10.42 9.73 -1.69
N LYS A 78 9.38 10.42 -1.22
CA LYS A 78 8.93 10.29 0.17
C LYS A 78 8.28 8.93 0.42
N THR A 79 8.78 8.20 1.41
CA THR A 79 8.10 7.01 1.90
C THR A 79 6.96 7.46 2.80
N VAL A 80 5.73 7.25 2.36
CA VAL A 80 4.51 7.58 3.12
C VAL A 80 4.42 6.70 4.38
N GLN A 81 5.06 7.12 5.48
CA GLN A 81 4.72 6.78 6.88
C GLN A 81 4.01 7.96 7.57
N ASP A 82 3.47 8.86 6.75
CA ASP A 82 3.16 10.27 7.00
C ASP A 82 1.96 10.53 7.94
N VAL A 83 1.41 9.49 8.56
CA VAL A 83 0.24 9.63 9.45
C VAL A 83 0.63 9.33 10.89
N VAL A 84 1.26 8.19 11.15
CA VAL A 84 1.62 7.81 12.53
C VAL A 84 2.79 8.65 13.03
N GLU A 85 3.82 8.90 12.22
CA GLU A 85 4.96 9.76 12.58
C GLU A 85 4.50 11.19 12.86
N ARG A 86 3.63 11.77 12.01
CA ARG A 86 3.02 13.08 12.26
C ARG A 86 2.15 13.15 13.51
N PHE A 87 1.48 12.06 13.87
CA PHE A 87 0.69 12.01 15.10
C PHE A 87 1.59 11.92 16.34
N TRP A 88 2.76 11.31 16.26
CA TRP A 88 3.71 11.28 17.38
C TRP A 88 4.43 12.62 17.58
N ASP A 89 4.79 13.32 16.50
CA ASP A 89 5.37 14.68 16.58
C ASP A 89 4.43 15.64 17.35
N ILE A 90 3.13 15.58 17.08
CA ILE A 90 2.11 16.41 17.75
C ILE A 90 1.97 16.08 19.24
N ILE A 91 2.23 14.82 19.63
CA ILE A 91 2.11 14.36 21.03
C ILE A 91 3.38 14.66 21.83
N GLU A 92 4.56 14.62 21.20
CA GLU A 92 5.84 14.91 21.85
C GLU A 92 6.00 16.40 22.22
N ASP A 93 5.43 17.31 21.42
CA ASP A 93 5.45 18.76 21.68
C ASP A 93 4.55 19.20 22.86
N ILE A 94 3.73 18.31 23.42
CA ILE A 94 2.80 18.64 24.50
C ILE A 94 3.52 18.49 25.86
N ASN A 95 3.88 19.62 26.48
CA ASN A 95 4.57 19.68 27.77
C ASN A 95 3.75 19.02 28.93
N ILE A 96 4.02 17.73 29.18
CA ILE A 96 3.31 16.84 30.14
C ILE A 96 3.14 17.48 31.52
N ASN A 97 4.13 18.26 31.98
CA ASN A 97 4.13 18.88 33.31
C ASN A 97 3.05 19.97 33.45
N LYS A 98 2.73 20.68 32.38
CA LYS A 98 1.67 21.71 32.38
C LYS A 98 0.30 21.09 32.15
N VAL A 99 0.25 20.08 31.29
CA VAL A 99 -0.99 19.35 30.98
C VAL A 99 -1.50 18.61 32.21
N LEU A 100 -0.66 17.92 32.98
CA LEU A 100 -1.09 17.23 34.21
C LEU A 100 -1.68 18.17 35.27
N LEU A 101 -1.12 19.39 35.44
CA LEU A 101 -1.71 20.39 36.34
C LEU A 101 -3.06 20.90 35.82
N PHE A 102 -3.18 21.15 34.51
CA PHE A 102 -4.43 21.61 33.89
C PHE A 102 -5.53 20.55 33.93
N LEU A 103 -5.16 19.28 33.72
CA LEU A 103 -6.07 18.13 33.77
C LEU A 103 -6.65 17.92 35.17
N ARG A 104 -5.84 18.12 36.22
CA ARG A 104 -6.27 17.99 37.62
C ARG A 104 -7.28 19.07 38.01
N ASP A 105 -7.03 20.31 37.63
CA ASP A 105 -7.84 21.45 38.07
C ASP A 105 -9.17 21.55 37.28
N ASN A 106 -9.28 20.89 36.11
CA ASN A 106 -10.49 20.81 35.29
C ASN A 106 -10.89 19.36 34.99
N ILE A 107 -11.15 18.56 36.03
CA ILE A 107 -11.43 17.12 35.92
C ILE A 107 -12.61 16.80 34.99
N VAL A 108 -13.68 17.59 35.01
CA VAL A 108 -14.87 17.35 34.17
C VAL A 108 -14.55 17.57 32.68
N GLY A 109 -13.90 18.70 32.35
CA GLY A 109 -13.48 19.00 30.98
C GLY A 109 -12.46 17.99 30.45
N THR A 110 -11.57 17.52 31.34
CA THR A 110 -10.59 16.47 31.05
C THR A 110 -11.26 15.15 30.68
N VAL A 111 -12.22 14.68 31.47
CA VAL A 111 -12.92 13.42 31.17
C VAL A 111 -13.65 13.52 29.83
N VAL A 112 -14.29 14.66 29.55
CA VAL A 112 -14.97 14.90 28.26
C VAL A 112 -13.98 14.91 27.10
N LEU A 113 -12.83 15.57 27.23
CA LEU A 113 -11.81 15.63 26.18
C LEU A 113 -11.15 14.26 25.93
N VAL A 114 -10.74 13.55 26.98
CA VAL A 114 -10.10 12.23 26.86
C VAL A 114 -11.08 11.21 26.28
N THR A 115 -12.35 11.24 26.72
CA THR A 115 -13.37 10.38 26.12
C THR A 115 -13.61 10.73 24.66
N ALA A 116 -13.70 12.00 24.28
CA ALA A 116 -13.84 12.40 22.88
C ALA A 116 -12.63 11.94 22.03
N LEU A 117 -11.39 12.10 22.53
CA LEU A 117 -10.18 11.66 21.84
C LEU A 117 -10.13 10.14 21.61
N LEU A 118 -10.73 9.34 22.49
CA LEU A 118 -10.83 7.89 22.31
C LEU A 118 -12.04 7.49 21.45
N TRP A 119 -13.19 8.12 21.66
CA TRP A 119 -14.44 7.76 21.00
C TRP A 119 -14.54 8.27 19.56
N ILE A 120 -13.93 9.41 19.21
CA ILE A 120 -13.96 9.93 17.84
C ILE A 120 -13.23 8.97 16.87
N PRO A 121 -11.98 8.54 17.12
CA PRO A 121 -11.32 7.53 16.27
C PRO A 121 -12.05 6.19 16.26
N ALA A 122 -12.51 5.71 17.42
CA ALA A 122 -13.28 4.47 17.50
C ALA A 122 -14.58 4.55 16.65
N SER A 123 -15.26 5.69 16.67
CA SER A 123 -16.46 5.94 15.87
C SER A 123 -16.15 5.96 14.37
N CYS A 124 -15.02 6.54 13.96
CA CYS A 124 -14.56 6.49 12.58
C CYS A 124 -14.26 5.06 12.11
N VAL A 125 -13.59 4.26 12.95
CA VAL A 125 -13.27 2.85 12.66
C VAL A 125 -14.54 2.00 12.57
N ILE A 126 -15.44 2.13 13.55
CA ILE A 126 -16.73 1.43 13.53
C ILE A 126 -17.54 1.86 12.31
N GLY A 127 -17.58 3.15 11.98
CA GLY A 127 -18.26 3.66 10.79
C GLY A 127 -17.68 3.11 9.48
N TYR A 128 -16.36 2.93 9.40
CA TYR A 128 -15.71 2.30 8.25
C TYR A 128 -16.10 0.81 8.13
N VAL A 129 -16.03 0.07 9.24
CA VAL A 129 -16.40 -1.35 9.29
C VAL A 129 -17.90 -1.54 8.97
N ASP A 130 -18.77 -0.71 9.55
CA ASP A 130 -20.21 -0.78 9.33
C ASP A 130 -20.57 -0.44 7.88
N ARG A 131 -19.93 0.57 7.27
CA ARG A 131 -20.11 0.88 5.85
C ARG A 131 -19.66 -0.28 4.95
N LYS A 132 -18.55 -0.93 5.28
CA LYS A 132 -18.07 -2.10 4.55
C LYS A 132 -19.08 -3.25 4.64
N ARG A 133 -19.53 -3.57 5.86
CA ARG A 133 -20.49 -4.64 6.10
C ARG A 133 -21.84 -4.39 5.41
N ARG A 134 -22.35 -3.15 5.46
CA ARG A 134 -23.58 -2.76 4.76
C ARG A 134 -23.49 -2.97 3.25
N ARG A 135 -22.32 -2.70 2.66
CA ARG A 135 -22.09 -2.91 1.22
C ARG A 135 -22.14 -4.40 0.85
N GLU A 136 -21.51 -5.25 1.65
CA GLU A 136 -21.57 -6.70 1.45
C GLU A 136 -22.99 -7.26 1.63
N GLU A 137 -23.76 -6.73 2.59
CA GLU A 137 -25.15 -7.10 2.80
C GLU A 137 -26.06 -6.62 1.67
N SER A 138 -25.85 -5.41 1.12
CA SER A 138 -26.61 -4.93 -0.04
C SER A 138 -26.32 -5.76 -1.28
N GLU A 139 -25.05 -6.08 -1.55
CA GLU A 139 -24.66 -6.93 -2.69
C GLU A 139 -25.27 -8.33 -2.56
N ARG A 140 -25.31 -8.89 -1.34
CA ARG A 140 -25.97 -10.18 -1.06
C ARG A 140 -27.50 -10.10 -1.19
N TRP A 141 -28.11 -8.99 -0.79
CA TRP A 141 -29.55 -8.77 -0.94
C TRP A 141 -29.95 -8.64 -2.41
N GLU A 142 -29.19 -7.87 -3.20
CA GLU A 142 -29.36 -7.77 -4.64
C GLU A 142 -29.16 -9.12 -5.33
N TRP A 143 -28.14 -9.89 -4.93
CA TRP A 143 -27.91 -11.26 -5.40
C TRP A 143 -29.11 -12.18 -5.15
N ARG A 144 -29.74 -12.09 -3.96
CA ARG A 144 -30.91 -12.91 -3.60
C ARG A 144 -32.20 -12.46 -4.28
N ASN A 145 -32.34 -11.18 -4.61
CA ASN A 145 -33.57 -10.61 -5.15
C ASN A 145 -33.58 -10.55 -6.69
N LYS A 146 -32.52 -11.01 -7.36
CA LYS A 146 -32.48 -11.13 -8.82
C LYS A 146 -33.32 -12.33 -9.24
N SER A 147 -34.33 -12.13 -10.09
CA SER A 147 -35.28 -13.16 -10.53
C SER A 147 -34.75 -14.09 -11.64
N ASP A 148 -33.43 -14.28 -11.73
CA ASP A 148 -32.83 -15.18 -12.71
C ASP A 148 -32.89 -16.63 -12.19
N LEU A 149 -33.54 -17.54 -12.93
CA LEU A 149 -33.70 -18.96 -12.57
C LEU A 149 -32.38 -19.77 -12.62
N ILE A 150 -31.26 -19.17 -13.03
CA ILE A 150 -29.95 -19.80 -13.13
C ILE A 150 -28.94 -18.89 -12.44
N HIS A 151 -28.40 -19.34 -11.30
CA HIS A 151 -27.31 -18.64 -10.63
C HIS A 151 -25.97 -18.94 -11.34
N PRO A 152 -25.09 -17.94 -11.53
CA PRO A 152 -23.78 -18.17 -12.14
C PRO A 152 -22.86 -19.11 -11.36
N SER A 153 -23.21 -19.46 -10.11
CA SER A 153 -22.52 -20.45 -9.27
C SER A 153 -23.10 -21.86 -9.38
N ASP A 154 -24.27 -22.03 -10.01
CA ASP A 154 -24.82 -23.34 -10.32
C ASP A 154 -24.11 -23.88 -11.57
N ASP A 155 -22.94 -24.48 -11.35
CA ASP A 155 -22.11 -25.09 -12.42
C ASP A 155 -22.74 -26.38 -13.00
N ILE A 156 -23.97 -26.73 -12.59
CA ILE A 156 -24.68 -27.92 -13.04
C ILE A 156 -25.59 -27.56 -14.21
N ARG A 157 -25.00 -27.42 -15.40
CA ARG A 157 -25.75 -27.40 -16.66
C ARG A 157 -26.26 -28.80 -17.00
N ASN A 158 -27.41 -29.20 -16.45
CA ASN A 158 -28.08 -30.43 -16.90
C ASN A 158 -28.83 -30.16 -18.21
N VAL A 159 -28.21 -30.45 -19.35
CA VAL A 159 -28.83 -30.36 -20.67
C VAL A 159 -29.76 -31.58 -20.88
N ILE A 160 -31.07 -31.38 -20.78
CA ILE A 160 -32.06 -32.44 -21.07
C ILE A 160 -32.43 -32.38 -22.56
N HIS A 161 -32.01 -33.36 -23.34
CA HIS A 161 -32.43 -33.51 -24.74
C HIS A 161 -33.80 -34.18 -24.82
N ILE A 162 -34.86 -33.39 -25.04
CA ILE A 162 -36.21 -33.90 -25.27
C ILE A 162 -36.40 -34.12 -26.77
N ARG A 163 -36.64 -35.37 -27.18
CA ARG A 163 -36.94 -35.70 -28.57
C ARG A 163 -38.44 -35.53 -28.81
N VAL A 164 -38.82 -34.45 -29.49
CA VAL A 164 -40.23 -34.20 -29.84
C VAL A 164 -40.67 -35.18 -30.94
N PRO A 165 -41.79 -35.91 -30.79
CA PRO A 165 -42.30 -36.78 -31.84
C PRO A 165 -42.75 -35.98 -33.06
N ASN A 166 -42.19 -36.30 -34.22
CA ASN A 166 -42.56 -35.67 -35.49
C ASN A 166 -43.91 -36.22 -35.98
N LYS A 167 -44.97 -35.40 -35.91
CA LYS A 167 -46.34 -35.75 -36.28
C LYS A 167 -46.54 -35.95 -37.80
N SER A 168 -45.50 -35.78 -38.63
CA SER A 168 -45.60 -35.79 -40.09
C SER A 168 -45.57 -37.16 -40.76
N ARG A 169 -45.31 -38.26 -40.03
CA ARG A 169 -45.30 -39.62 -40.61
C ARG A 169 -46.67 -40.33 -40.62
N SER A 170 -47.63 -39.88 -39.82
CA SER A 170 -48.93 -40.54 -39.70
C SER A 170 -49.96 -40.12 -40.77
N ALA A 171 -49.75 -38.99 -41.45
CA ALA A 171 -50.69 -38.48 -42.45
C ALA A 171 -50.50 -39.07 -43.86
N ALA A 172 -49.29 -39.55 -44.20
CA ALA A 172 -48.99 -40.05 -45.55
C ALA A 172 -49.44 -41.51 -45.80
N GLN A 173 -49.79 -42.26 -44.74
CA GLN A 173 -50.19 -43.68 -44.85
C GLN A 173 -51.72 -43.89 -44.86
N GLN A 174 -52.52 -42.85 -44.61
CA GLN A 174 -53.99 -42.93 -44.60
C GLN A 174 -54.66 -42.50 -45.92
N ALA A 175 -53.92 -41.92 -46.88
CA ALA A 175 -54.49 -41.42 -48.13
C ALA A 175 -54.58 -42.45 -49.28
N SER A 176 -54.18 -43.71 -49.07
CA SER A 176 -54.13 -44.76 -50.11
C SER A 176 -55.03 -45.99 -49.88
N ARG A 177 -55.94 -45.93 -48.90
CA ARG A 177 -56.95 -46.99 -48.66
C ARG A 177 -58.31 -46.37 -48.37
N GLY A 178 -59.13 -46.17 -49.40
CA GLY A 178 -60.53 -45.83 -49.23
C GLY A 178 -61.19 -45.29 -50.50
N VAL A 179 -61.47 -46.17 -51.47
CA VAL A 179 -62.49 -45.95 -52.51
C VAL A 179 -63.61 -46.96 -52.22
N PRO A 180 -64.85 -46.54 -51.97
CA PRO A 180 -66.01 -47.40 -52.12
C PRO A 180 -66.88 -46.98 -53.33
N GLU A 181 -67.57 -47.99 -53.85
CA GLU A 181 -68.63 -47.94 -54.88
C GLU A 181 -69.77 -46.96 -54.57
#